data_AF-A0AAE0JHR4-F1
#
_entry.id   AF-A0AAE0JHR4-F1
#
_cell.length_a   1.000
_cell.length_b   1.000
_cell.length_c   1.000
_cell.angle_alpha   90.00
_cell.angle_beta   90.00
_cell.angle_gamma   90.00
#
_symmetry.space_group_name_H-M   'P 1'
#
loop_
_entity.id
_entity.type
_entity.pdbx_description
1 polymer ?
#
loop_
_entity_poly.entity_id
_entity_poly.type
_entity_poly.pdbx_seq_one_letter_code
_entity_poly.pdbx_strand_id
1 'polypeptide(L)'
;MFGVNSIQLKRQKKGTASTEVSSLPTSSNDSSCRPINRTNKPLNKTKGKKTEEQKATNPSLPGRITKRAYLQHIHSIYTILTMSHLPPSAPVIFSPSVARAAASAAKDWSYVDSWLLSKYAPLHLKVPAFERNPDTLKALLALAAANEAADDSRQQIADLESATLAKLNTSTSNTNTNTSNTQDPSPSPSTTETYQEAKQSILTALSASLTRSGKESLTTLSHLSQTLSLPPSQADPLHLASSLLSLSTELNNLEQAQQRLDLLSSHITRATASIEKLLIHLRRDPGYSPAAGLAKENLEVQRRIKTLAGQTLPQLRERVANLASAVAGSDSGAGEEGGMVTVEQVRREQEAYLELLRRKQELNVQLQAFQGLPPDTEQARRELEGLREELRSLTSRRDEAFEGLVEGGLSPEKRDR
;
A
#
# COMPACT_ATOMS: atom_id res chain seq x y z
N MET A 1 -21.40 -71.48 2.44
CA MET A 1 -21.76 -70.97 1.10
C MET A 1 -21.15 -69.59 0.95
N PHE A 2 -20.23 -69.47 -0.03
CA PHE A 2 -19.60 -68.30 -0.67
C PHE A 2 -19.14 -67.13 0.23
N GLY A 3 -17.88 -66.69 0.23
CA GLY A 3 -16.74 -67.00 -0.64
C GLY A 3 -15.70 -65.90 -0.47
N VAL A 4 -14.49 -66.31 -0.12
CA VAL A 4 -13.29 -65.53 0.23
C VAL A 4 -12.64 -64.96 -1.04
N ASN A 5 -11.92 -63.83 -0.97
CA ASN A 5 -10.49 -63.75 -1.37
C ASN A 5 -9.93 -62.32 -1.47
N SER A 6 -8.94 -62.09 -0.61
CA SER A 6 -7.85 -61.14 -0.78
C SER A 6 -6.88 -61.64 -1.86
N ILE A 7 -6.35 -60.73 -2.69
CA ILE A 7 -5.19 -61.00 -3.54
C ILE A 7 -4.15 -59.90 -3.33
N GLN A 8 -3.05 -60.31 -2.69
CA GLN A 8 -1.74 -59.67 -2.68
C GLN A 8 -1.06 -59.90 -4.04
N LEU A 9 -0.48 -58.86 -4.65
CA LEU A 9 0.48 -59.02 -5.74
C LEU A 9 1.76 -58.22 -5.46
N LYS A 10 2.79 -58.96 -5.01
CA LYS A 10 4.21 -58.59 -5.13
C LYS A 10 4.58 -58.61 -6.61
N ARG A 11 5.33 -57.60 -7.08
CA ARG A 11 6.28 -57.80 -8.20
C ARG A 11 7.58 -57.05 -7.97
N GLN A 12 8.65 -57.81 -8.15
CA GLN A 12 10.04 -57.46 -7.96
C GLN A 12 10.65 -56.72 -9.16
N LYS A 13 11.71 -55.97 -8.84
CA LYS A 13 12.97 -55.73 -9.58
C LYS A 13 13.14 -56.50 -10.90
N LYS A 14 13.50 -55.75 -11.95
CA LYS A 14 14.52 -56.14 -12.93
C LYS A 14 15.23 -54.88 -13.43
N GLY A 15 16.55 -54.87 -13.31
CA GLY A 15 17.42 -53.87 -13.92
C GLY A 15 17.86 -54.32 -15.30
N THR A 16 18.24 -53.34 -16.13
CA THR A 16 19.08 -53.51 -17.32
C THR A 16 19.94 -52.26 -17.46
N ALA A 17 21.25 -52.47 -17.49
CA ALA A 17 22.27 -51.50 -17.81
C ALA A 17 22.56 -51.53 -19.33
N SER A 18 22.94 -50.38 -19.90
CA SER A 18 23.95 -50.15 -20.97
C SER A 18 23.81 -48.68 -21.42
N THR A 19 24.79 -47.77 -21.28
CA THR A 19 26.18 -47.68 -21.82
C THR A 19 26.23 -46.85 -23.12
N GLU A 20 26.91 -45.68 -23.01
CA GLU A 20 27.72 -44.96 -24.03
C GLU A 20 27.02 -44.14 -25.15
N VAL A 21 27.53 -43.01 -25.70
CA VAL A 21 28.83 -42.30 -25.65
C VAL A 21 28.70 -40.86 -26.24
N SER A 22 29.62 -39.95 -25.84
CA SER A 22 30.08 -38.70 -26.52
C SER A 22 29.15 -37.49 -26.68
N SER A 23 29.55 -36.21 -26.64
CA SER A 23 30.81 -35.51 -26.33
C SER A 23 30.57 -33.97 -26.41
N LEU A 24 31.06 -33.22 -25.40
CA LEU A 24 31.64 -31.83 -25.30
C LEU A 24 31.52 -30.79 -26.45
N PRO A 25 31.89 -29.48 -26.27
CA PRO A 25 32.13 -28.67 -25.04
C PRO A 25 31.48 -27.24 -25.08
N THR A 26 31.53 -26.46 -23.98
CA THR A 26 32.22 -25.13 -23.88
C THR A 26 31.89 -24.32 -22.62
N SER A 27 32.96 -23.79 -21.99
CA SER A 27 33.13 -22.42 -21.42
C SER A 27 32.18 -21.94 -20.31
N SER A 28 32.59 -21.95 -19.04
CA SER A 28 33.34 -20.89 -18.31
C SER A 28 32.48 -19.76 -17.73
N ASN A 29 32.85 -19.39 -16.49
CA ASN A 29 32.60 -18.12 -15.78
C ASN A 29 31.18 -17.93 -15.21
N ASP A 30 30.95 -17.33 -14.05
CA ASP A 30 31.73 -16.92 -12.87
C ASP A 30 30.68 -16.42 -11.84
N SER A 31 31.08 -16.31 -10.57
CA SER A 31 30.59 -15.31 -9.60
C SER A 31 29.13 -15.40 -9.10
N SER A 32 28.90 -15.98 -7.92
CA SER A 32 29.08 -15.36 -6.59
C SER A 32 27.95 -14.40 -6.19
N CYS A 33 27.06 -14.95 -5.38
CA CYS A 33 25.98 -14.30 -4.67
C CYS A 33 26.46 -13.18 -3.72
N ARG A 34 25.74 -12.04 -3.69
CA ARG A 34 25.63 -11.19 -2.50
C ARG A 34 24.17 -10.75 -2.31
N PRO A 35 23.57 -10.94 -1.13
CA PRO A 35 22.25 -10.42 -0.81
C PRO A 35 22.29 -9.03 -0.18
N ILE A 36 21.19 -8.32 -0.43
CA ILE A 36 20.79 -6.99 0.03
C ILE A 36 20.30 -7.08 1.48
N ASN A 37 20.86 -6.30 2.40
CA ASN A 37 20.30 -6.12 3.75
C ASN A 37 19.69 -4.71 3.89
N ARG A 38 18.35 -4.66 3.93
CA ARG A 38 17.55 -3.52 4.37
C ARG A 38 17.33 -3.61 5.87
N THR A 39 17.76 -2.60 6.61
CA THR A 39 17.57 -2.46 8.06
C THR A 39 16.16 -1.94 8.37
N ASN A 40 15.39 -2.73 9.12
CA ASN A 40 14.09 -2.34 9.69
C ASN A 40 14.28 -1.58 11.01
N LYS A 41 13.54 -0.49 11.18
CA LYS A 41 13.48 0.39 12.35
C LYS A 41 12.17 0.11 13.12
N PRO A 42 12.16 -0.22 14.42
CA PRO A 42 10.91 -0.34 15.17
C PRO A 42 10.55 0.97 15.90
N LEU A 43 9.28 1.38 15.72
CA LEU A 43 8.63 2.52 16.37
C LEU A 43 7.86 2.02 17.61
N ASN A 44 8.28 2.39 18.82
CA ASN A 44 7.54 2.14 20.05
C ASN A 44 6.54 3.28 20.31
N LYS A 45 5.24 2.95 20.42
CA LYS A 45 4.17 3.83 20.92
C LYS A 45 3.58 3.24 22.19
N THR A 46 3.85 3.86 23.33
CA THR A 46 3.17 3.59 24.61
C THR A 46 1.93 4.46 24.74
N LYS A 47 0.76 3.83 24.88
CA LYS A 47 -0.52 4.46 25.24
C LYS A 47 -0.62 4.59 26.76
N GLY A 48 -0.80 5.82 27.26
CA GLY A 48 -1.21 6.09 28.65
C GLY A 48 -2.73 6.28 28.73
N LYS A 49 -3.41 5.40 29.47
CA LYS A 49 -4.77 5.60 29.97
C LYS A 49 -4.72 6.46 31.24
N LYS A 50 -5.61 7.44 31.37
CA LYS A 50 -6.04 7.98 32.67
C LYS A 50 -7.57 8.02 32.71
N THR A 51 -8.12 7.27 33.64
CA THR A 51 -9.45 7.40 34.24
C THR A 51 -9.29 8.30 35.45
N GLU A 52 -10.12 9.33 35.60
CA GLU A 52 -10.69 9.66 36.91
C GLU A 52 -11.94 10.51 36.77
N GLU A 53 -12.84 10.22 37.68
CA GLU A 53 -14.24 10.58 37.83
C GLU A 53 -14.33 11.63 38.93
N GLN A 54 -15.10 12.71 38.77
CA GLN A 54 -15.70 13.38 39.91
C GLN A 54 -16.90 14.26 39.56
N LYS A 55 -17.95 13.95 40.31
CA LYS A 55 -19.33 14.40 40.45
C LYS A 55 -19.44 15.80 41.07
N ALA A 56 -20.35 16.66 40.58
CA ALA A 56 -21.33 17.39 41.42
C ALA A 56 -22.22 18.40 40.63
N THR A 57 -23.53 18.27 40.88
CA THR A 57 -24.55 19.33 41.09
C THR A 57 -25.02 20.25 39.94
N ASN A 58 -26.27 20.00 39.51
CA ASN A 58 -27.19 20.96 38.89
C ASN A 58 -27.63 22.05 39.89
N PRO A 59 -28.05 23.24 39.39
CA PRO A 59 -29.49 23.54 39.47
C PRO A 59 -30.11 24.28 38.26
N SER A 60 -31.35 23.88 37.98
CA SER A 60 -32.55 24.63 37.51
C SER A 60 -32.45 25.77 36.47
N LEU A 61 -33.22 25.57 35.38
CA LEU A 61 -33.70 26.52 34.36
C LEU A 61 -34.56 27.67 34.96
N PRO A 62 -34.74 28.80 34.25
CA PRO A 62 -35.90 28.91 33.34
C PRO A 62 -35.65 29.74 32.04
N GLY A 63 -36.48 29.51 31.02
CA GLY A 63 -36.69 30.50 29.96
C GLY A 63 -36.72 29.96 28.53
N ARG A 64 -37.93 29.73 28.00
CA ARG A 64 -38.20 29.44 26.58
C ARG A 64 -37.78 30.64 25.71
N ILE A 65 -36.79 30.45 24.84
CA ILE A 65 -36.57 31.28 23.65
C ILE A 65 -36.39 30.33 22.46
N THR A 66 -37.06 30.67 21.38
CA THR A 66 -37.38 29.85 20.21
C THR A 66 -36.13 29.45 19.39
N LYS A 67 -36.09 28.17 18.97
CA LYS A 67 -35.01 27.55 18.15
C LYS A 67 -34.73 28.23 16.79
N ARG A 68 -35.47 29.29 16.43
CA ARG A 68 -35.34 29.99 15.14
C ARG A 68 -34.32 31.14 15.17
N ALA A 69 -34.03 31.72 16.34
CA ALA A 69 -33.06 32.81 16.49
C ALA A 69 -31.60 32.30 16.55
N TYR A 70 -31.38 31.06 17.01
CA TYR A 70 -30.02 30.49 17.13
C TYR A 70 -29.45 30.00 15.79
N LEU A 71 -30.31 29.70 14.81
CA LEU A 71 -29.86 29.24 13.49
C LEU A 71 -29.55 30.39 12.50
N GLN A 72 -30.03 31.59 12.77
CA GLN A 72 -29.72 32.77 11.93
C GLN A 72 -28.41 33.44 12.34
N HIS A 73 -27.99 33.31 13.61
CA HIS A 73 -26.71 33.85 14.08
C HIS A 73 -25.51 32.92 13.82
N ILE A 74 -25.75 31.60 13.65
CA ILE A 74 -24.70 30.63 13.32
C ILE A 74 -24.36 30.65 11.82
N HIS A 75 -25.30 30.94 10.93
CA HIS A 75 -25.00 31.04 9.49
C HIS A 75 -24.34 32.37 9.07
N SER A 76 -24.52 33.46 9.84
CA SER A 76 -23.87 34.76 9.56
C SER A 76 -22.39 34.78 9.93
N ILE A 77 -21.98 34.02 10.96
CA ILE A 77 -20.58 33.95 11.41
C ILE A 77 -19.75 32.96 10.56
N TYR A 78 -20.37 31.94 9.97
CA TYR A 78 -19.65 30.93 9.18
C TYR A 78 -19.43 31.29 7.70
N THR A 79 -20.00 32.39 7.20
CA THR A 79 -19.93 32.73 5.76
C THR A 79 -18.95 33.88 5.43
N ILE A 80 -18.28 34.50 6.42
CA ILE A 80 -17.37 35.65 6.18
C ILE A 80 -15.91 35.46 6.64
N LEU A 81 -15.51 34.31 7.21
CA LEU A 81 -14.08 34.10 7.54
C LEU A 81 -13.52 32.74 7.11
N THR A 82 -13.87 32.31 5.90
CA THR A 82 -13.07 31.39 5.09
C THR A 82 -12.02 32.17 4.30
N MET A 83 -11.01 32.71 4.98
CA MET A 83 -9.72 33.10 4.39
C MET A 83 -8.70 33.17 5.53
N SER A 84 -7.52 32.59 5.31
CA SER A 84 -6.31 32.67 6.14
C SER A 84 -6.32 32.03 7.54
N HIS A 85 -5.76 30.82 7.64
CA HIS A 85 -5.20 30.28 8.88
C HIS A 85 -3.97 29.42 8.55
N LEU A 86 -2.85 30.10 8.27
CA LEU A 86 -1.52 29.59 8.61
C LEU A 86 -1.05 30.34 9.86
N PRO A 87 -0.36 29.69 10.81
CA PRO A 87 0.19 30.34 12.00
C PRO A 87 1.29 31.34 11.60
N PRO A 88 1.40 32.52 12.26
CA PRO A 88 2.48 33.46 12.03
C PRO A 88 3.71 33.03 12.84
N SER A 89 4.55 32.17 12.26
CA SER A 89 5.91 32.01 12.76
C SER A 89 6.87 31.73 11.60
N ALA A 90 7.85 32.62 11.46
CA ALA A 90 8.98 32.62 10.53
C ALA A 90 8.63 32.84 9.04
N PRO A 91 9.23 33.84 8.36
CA PRO A 91 9.38 33.76 6.92
C PRO A 91 10.31 32.58 6.66
N VAL A 92 9.74 31.41 6.36
CA VAL A 92 10.48 30.39 5.62
C VAL A 92 10.76 31.05 4.27
N ILE A 93 11.98 31.56 4.12
CA ILE A 93 12.49 32.10 2.87
C ILE A 93 12.60 30.89 1.92
N PHE A 94 11.47 30.52 1.31
CA PHE A 94 11.48 29.60 0.21
C PHE A 94 12.21 30.32 -0.92
N SER A 95 13.31 29.71 -1.38
CA SER A 95 13.94 30.14 -2.62
C SER A 95 12.86 30.28 -3.70
N PRO A 96 12.90 31.31 -4.57
CA PRO A 96 11.93 31.49 -5.66
C PRO A 96 11.67 30.23 -6.47
N SER A 97 12.67 29.34 -6.58
CA SER A 97 12.56 28.04 -7.22
C SER A 97 11.64 27.05 -6.47
N VAL A 98 11.72 27.00 -5.13
CA VAL A 98 10.86 26.14 -4.30
C VAL A 98 9.43 26.66 -4.27
N ALA A 99 9.25 27.99 -4.22
CA ALA A 99 7.94 28.61 -4.33
C ALA A 99 7.28 28.33 -5.68
N ARG A 100 8.03 28.39 -6.79
CA ARG A 100 7.54 28.02 -8.12
C ARG A 100 7.15 26.53 -8.20
N ALA A 101 7.98 25.63 -7.65
CA ALA A 101 7.69 24.20 -7.64
C ALA A 101 6.45 23.85 -6.80
N ALA A 102 6.26 24.53 -5.66
CA ALA A 102 5.05 24.36 -4.85
C ALA A 102 3.80 24.91 -5.56
N ALA A 103 3.93 26.05 -6.25
CA ALA A 103 2.84 26.63 -7.03
C ALA A 103 2.45 25.76 -8.23
N SER A 104 3.42 25.17 -8.95
CA SER A 104 3.14 24.24 -10.04
C SER A 104 2.47 22.96 -9.53
N ALA A 105 2.97 22.38 -8.43
CA ALA A 105 2.35 21.21 -7.83
C ALA A 105 0.91 21.49 -7.35
N ALA A 106 0.64 22.68 -6.80
CA ALA A 106 -0.71 23.07 -6.41
C ALA A 106 -1.66 23.19 -7.63
N LYS A 107 -1.17 23.72 -8.76
CA LYS A 107 -1.92 23.78 -10.01
C LYS A 107 -2.23 22.38 -10.53
N ASP A 108 -1.24 21.49 -10.54
CA ASP A 108 -1.41 20.10 -11.01
C ASP A 108 -2.44 19.34 -10.15
N TRP A 109 -2.43 19.55 -8.83
CA TRP A 109 -3.46 19.01 -7.95
C TRP A 109 -4.85 19.55 -8.25
N SER A 110 -4.99 20.84 -8.55
CA SER A 110 -6.28 21.43 -8.92
C SER A 110 -6.85 20.86 -10.22
N TYR A 111 -5.96 20.58 -11.19
CA TYR A 111 -6.34 19.91 -12.43
C TYR A 111 -6.82 18.49 -12.16
N VAL A 112 -6.05 17.69 -11.40
CA VAL A 112 -6.44 16.33 -11.02
C VAL A 112 -7.76 16.30 -10.26
N ASP A 113 -7.99 17.23 -9.32
CA ASP A 113 -9.25 17.32 -8.57
C ASP A 113 -10.44 17.62 -9.51
N SER A 114 -10.28 18.56 -10.45
CA SER A 114 -11.33 18.87 -11.44
C SER A 114 -11.62 17.70 -12.39
N TRP A 115 -10.58 16.96 -12.78
CA TRP A 115 -10.67 15.80 -13.65
C TRP A 115 -11.31 14.60 -12.94
N LEU A 116 -10.96 14.35 -11.68
CA LEU A 116 -11.64 13.33 -10.86
C LEU A 116 -13.12 13.71 -10.67
N LEU A 117 -13.42 14.98 -10.36
CA LEU A 117 -14.81 15.42 -10.23
C LEU A 117 -15.59 15.21 -11.54
N SER A 118 -15.01 15.46 -12.70
CA SER A 118 -15.70 15.24 -13.99
C SER A 118 -15.98 13.75 -14.26
N LYS A 119 -15.06 12.84 -13.90
CA LYS A 119 -15.25 11.39 -14.09
C LYS A 119 -16.20 10.76 -13.07
N TYR A 120 -16.24 11.25 -11.83
CA TYR A 120 -17.11 10.72 -10.78
C TYR A 120 -18.49 11.39 -10.69
N ALA A 121 -18.66 12.61 -11.22
CA ALA A 121 -19.94 13.31 -11.31
C ALA A 121 -21.07 12.50 -11.99
N PRO A 122 -20.89 11.89 -13.18
CA PRO A 122 -21.96 11.12 -13.84
C PRO A 122 -22.32 9.84 -13.08
N LEU A 123 -21.44 9.35 -12.21
CA LEU A 123 -21.64 8.14 -11.42
C LEU A 123 -22.24 8.41 -10.03
N HIS A 124 -22.47 9.69 -9.67
CA HIS A 124 -22.87 10.11 -8.32
C HIS A 124 -21.99 9.51 -7.19
N LEU A 125 -20.74 9.14 -7.50
CA LEU A 125 -19.81 8.57 -6.55
C LEU A 125 -18.98 9.69 -5.91
N LYS A 126 -18.74 9.56 -4.60
CA LYS A 126 -17.79 10.43 -3.91
C LYS A 126 -16.37 10.00 -4.27
N VAL A 127 -15.52 10.96 -4.64
CA VAL A 127 -14.10 10.71 -4.94
C VAL A 127 -13.44 10.00 -3.74
N PRO A 128 -12.81 8.82 -3.94
CA PRO A 128 -12.11 8.12 -2.88
C PRO A 128 -11.02 8.98 -2.23
N ALA A 129 -10.87 8.90 -0.91
CA ALA A 129 -9.78 9.58 -0.21
C ALA A 129 -8.45 8.85 -0.48
N PHE A 130 -7.44 9.57 -0.93
CA PHE A 130 -6.11 9.04 -1.16
C PHE A 130 -5.03 9.99 -0.63
N GLU A 131 -3.84 9.45 -0.39
CA GLU A 131 -2.68 10.20 0.09
C GLU A 131 -2.12 11.11 -1.02
N ARG A 132 -1.99 12.41 -0.72
CA ARG A 132 -1.41 13.41 -1.64
C ARG A 132 0.12 13.38 -1.58
N ASN A 133 0.71 12.43 -2.28
CA ASN A 133 2.14 12.22 -2.42
C ASN A 133 2.58 12.68 -3.85
N PRO A 134 3.79 13.24 -4.06
CA PRO A 134 4.30 13.53 -5.41
C PRO A 134 4.25 12.34 -6.38
N ASP A 135 4.41 11.11 -5.88
CA ASP A 135 4.30 9.91 -6.72
C ASP A 135 2.85 9.65 -7.16
N THR A 136 1.87 9.92 -6.29
CA THR A 136 0.46 9.79 -6.63
C THR A 136 0.01 10.88 -7.61
N LEU A 137 0.54 12.10 -7.51
CA LEU A 137 0.33 13.15 -8.49
C LEU A 137 0.82 12.74 -9.88
N LYS A 138 2.04 12.20 -9.98
CA LYS A 138 2.59 11.74 -11.26
C LYS A 138 1.76 10.62 -11.87
N ALA A 139 1.36 9.64 -11.07
CA ALA A 139 0.51 8.54 -11.53
C ALA A 139 -0.86 9.04 -12.01
N LEU A 140 -1.50 9.96 -11.27
CA LEU A 140 -2.81 10.51 -11.63
C LEU A 140 -2.74 11.40 -12.86
N LEU A 141 -1.69 12.22 -13.04
CA LEU A 141 -1.49 12.99 -14.27
C LEU A 141 -1.27 12.08 -15.48
N ALA A 142 -0.43 11.04 -15.34
CA ALA A 142 -0.22 10.08 -16.41
C ALA A 142 -1.51 9.35 -16.79
N LEU A 143 -2.35 9.00 -15.80
CA LEU A 143 -3.63 8.36 -16.03
C LEU A 143 -4.66 9.32 -16.64
N ALA A 144 -4.69 10.58 -16.20
CA ALA A 144 -5.54 11.61 -16.80
C ALA A 144 -5.19 11.81 -18.29
N ALA A 145 -3.90 11.97 -18.60
CA ALA A 145 -3.42 12.11 -19.97
C ALA A 145 -3.70 10.86 -20.82
N ALA A 146 -3.54 9.66 -20.27
CA ALA A 146 -3.87 8.41 -20.97
C ALA A 146 -5.37 8.28 -21.24
N ASN A 147 -6.22 8.70 -20.30
CA ASN A 147 -7.67 8.71 -20.47
C ASN A 147 -8.10 9.75 -21.51
N GLU A 148 -7.52 10.96 -21.50
CA GLU A 148 -7.80 11.99 -22.52
C GLU A 148 -7.37 11.48 -23.91
N ALA A 149 -6.18 10.89 -24.05
CA ALA A 149 -5.74 10.31 -25.32
C ALA A 149 -6.67 9.17 -25.81
N ALA A 150 -7.16 8.35 -24.88
CA ALA A 150 -8.13 7.30 -25.21
C ALA A 150 -9.50 7.90 -25.61
N ASP A 151 -9.97 8.92 -24.91
CA ASP A 151 -11.22 9.62 -25.22
C ASP A 151 -11.13 10.32 -26.60
N ASP A 152 -10.01 10.96 -26.92
CA ASP A 152 -9.73 11.55 -28.23
C ASP A 152 -9.76 10.50 -29.35
N SER A 153 -9.12 9.35 -29.13
CA SER A 153 -9.13 8.25 -30.10
C SER A 153 -10.55 7.71 -30.35
N ARG A 154 -11.38 7.64 -29.30
CA ARG A 154 -12.79 7.22 -29.40
C ARG A 154 -13.62 8.25 -30.13
N GLN A 155 -13.40 9.54 -29.87
CA GLN A 155 -14.09 10.61 -30.57
C GLN A 155 -13.76 10.59 -32.07
N GLN A 156 -12.49 10.40 -32.43
CA GLN A 156 -12.08 10.28 -33.83
C GLN A 156 -12.75 9.09 -34.52
N ILE A 157 -12.87 7.94 -33.84
CA ILE A 157 -13.58 6.77 -34.39
C ILE A 157 -15.06 7.09 -34.59
N ALA A 158 -15.73 7.71 -33.60
CA ALA A 158 -17.15 8.08 -33.70
C ALA A 158 -17.41 9.10 -34.83
N ASP A 159 -16.50 10.07 -35.02
CA ASP A 159 -16.58 11.05 -36.10
C ASP A 159 -16.39 10.37 -37.47
N LEU A 160 -15.46 9.43 -37.59
CA LEU A 160 -15.28 8.63 -38.81
C LEU A 160 -16.50 7.75 -39.10
N GLU A 161 -17.03 7.07 -38.09
CA GLU A 161 -18.23 6.24 -38.20
C GLU A 161 -19.42 7.07 -38.68
N SER A 162 -19.71 8.20 -38.03
CA SER A 162 -20.81 9.08 -38.45
C SER A 162 -20.62 9.65 -39.86
N ALA A 163 -19.39 10.01 -40.24
CA ALA A 163 -19.07 10.47 -41.59
C ALA A 163 -19.23 9.36 -42.65
N THR A 164 -18.86 8.12 -42.31
CA THR A 164 -19.05 6.96 -43.22
C THR A 164 -20.53 6.61 -43.37
N LEU A 165 -21.32 6.64 -42.30
CA LEU A 165 -22.77 6.45 -42.34
C LEU A 165 -23.45 7.53 -43.18
N ALA A 166 -23.05 8.79 -43.05
CA ALA A 166 -23.57 9.88 -43.87
C ALA A 166 -23.29 9.66 -45.38
N LYS A 167 -22.09 9.18 -45.73
CA LYS A 167 -21.74 8.83 -47.12
C LYS A 167 -22.56 7.65 -47.64
N LEU A 168 -22.77 6.60 -46.84
CA LEU A 168 -23.55 5.44 -47.25
C LEU A 168 -25.04 5.77 -47.46
N ASN A 169 -25.60 6.61 -46.60
CA ASN A 169 -26.98 7.09 -46.73
C ASN A 169 -27.19 7.95 -47.98
N THR A 170 -26.22 8.80 -48.34
CA THR A 170 -26.29 9.60 -49.58
C THR A 170 -26.13 8.73 -50.82
N SER A 171 -25.22 7.75 -50.82
CA SER A 171 -25.09 6.76 -51.91
C SER A 171 -26.36 5.90 -52.08
N THR A 172 -26.98 5.48 -50.98
CA THR A 172 -28.23 4.68 -51.02
C THR A 172 -29.40 5.49 -51.56
N SER A 173 -29.53 6.76 -51.14
CA SER A 173 -30.58 7.66 -51.63
C SER A 173 -30.46 7.95 -53.13
N ASN A 174 -29.24 8.11 -53.66
CA ASN A 174 -29.00 8.32 -55.08
C ASN A 174 -29.22 7.06 -55.95
N THR A 175 -29.17 5.87 -55.35
CA THR A 175 -29.38 4.60 -56.09
C THR A 175 -30.86 4.28 -56.23
N ASN A 176 -31.70 4.64 -55.24
CA ASN A 176 -33.13 4.38 -55.26
C ASN A 176 -33.93 5.26 -56.24
N THR A 177 -33.39 6.38 -56.72
CA THR A 177 -34.07 7.25 -57.70
C THR A 177 -33.98 6.76 -59.15
N ASN A 178 -33.17 5.73 -59.45
CA ASN A 178 -32.96 5.24 -60.81
C ASN A 178 -33.72 3.94 -61.15
N THR A 179 -34.53 3.39 -60.22
CA THR A 179 -35.21 2.08 -60.40
C THR A 179 -36.74 2.13 -60.42
N SER A 180 -37.38 3.31 -60.39
CA SER A 180 -38.84 3.44 -60.50
C SER A 180 -39.31 3.57 -61.95
N ASN A 181 -39.02 2.57 -62.80
CA ASN A 181 -39.65 2.47 -64.12
C ASN A 181 -39.57 1.03 -64.69
N THR A 182 -40.19 0.05 -64.04
CA THR A 182 -40.71 -1.13 -64.74
C THR A 182 -41.84 -1.79 -63.95
N GLN A 183 -42.98 -1.96 -64.62
CA GLN A 183 -44.21 -2.61 -64.17
C GLN A 183 -44.05 -4.09 -63.80
N ASP A 184 -44.86 -4.51 -62.84
CA ASP A 184 -45.38 -5.86 -62.52
C ASP A 184 -45.54 -6.81 -63.74
N PRO A 185 -45.46 -8.17 -63.60
CA PRO A 185 -46.39 -8.95 -62.75
C PRO A 185 -45.93 -10.29 -62.10
N SER A 186 -46.62 -10.65 -61.00
CA SER A 186 -47.07 -12.00 -60.57
C SER A 186 -46.08 -13.18 -60.43
N PRO A 187 -45.89 -13.77 -59.23
CA PRO A 187 -45.02 -14.94 -59.05
C PRO A 187 -45.77 -16.28 -59.29
N SER A 188 -45.40 -16.98 -60.36
CA SER A 188 -45.67 -18.42 -60.54
C SER A 188 -44.52 -19.28 -59.99
N PRO A 189 -44.77 -20.49 -59.45
CA PRO A 189 -43.76 -21.31 -58.76
C PRO A 189 -42.68 -21.93 -59.65
N SER A 190 -42.78 -21.82 -60.98
CA SER A 190 -41.77 -22.33 -61.92
C SER A 190 -40.57 -21.40 -62.13
N THR A 191 -40.70 -20.10 -61.83
CA THR A 191 -39.61 -19.13 -62.02
C THR A 191 -38.51 -19.28 -60.97
N THR A 192 -38.84 -19.78 -59.79
CA THR A 192 -37.89 -20.03 -58.69
C THR A 192 -36.92 -21.16 -58.99
N GLU A 193 -37.37 -22.23 -59.64
CA GLU A 193 -36.50 -23.37 -59.99
C GLU A 193 -35.51 -22.97 -61.09
N THR A 194 -35.97 -22.31 -62.15
CA THR A 194 -35.11 -21.78 -63.22
C THR A 194 -34.11 -20.74 -62.71
N TYR A 195 -34.52 -19.88 -61.77
CA TYR A 195 -33.63 -18.90 -61.12
C TYR A 195 -32.58 -19.58 -60.25
N GLN A 196 -32.93 -20.64 -59.52
CA GLN A 196 -31.97 -21.39 -58.72
C GLN A 196 -30.96 -22.16 -59.58
N GLU A 197 -31.39 -22.77 -60.68
CA GLU A 197 -30.50 -23.45 -61.63
C GLU A 197 -29.55 -22.46 -62.32
N ALA A 198 -30.06 -21.31 -62.77
CA ALA A 198 -29.23 -20.24 -63.34
C ALA A 198 -28.23 -19.70 -62.31
N LYS A 199 -28.66 -19.50 -61.05
CA LYS A 199 -27.78 -19.10 -59.95
C LYS A 199 -26.69 -20.13 -59.69
N GLN A 200 -27.01 -21.42 -59.65
CA GLN A 200 -26.01 -22.47 -59.45
C GLN A 200 -25.05 -22.58 -60.64
N SER A 201 -25.53 -22.43 -61.88
CA SER A 201 -24.70 -22.39 -63.08
C SER A 201 -23.70 -21.21 -63.05
N ILE A 202 -24.16 -20.03 -62.65
CA ILE A 202 -23.29 -18.85 -62.49
C ILE A 202 -22.28 -19.07 -61.37
N LEU A 203 -22.70 -19.57 -60.21
CA LEU A 203 -21.79 -19.84 -59.08
C LEU A 203 -20.74 -20.91 -59.41
N THR A 204 -21.12 -21.94 -60.18
CA THR A 204 -20.17 -22.96 -60.64
C THR A 204 -19.19 -22.38 -61.66
N ALA A 205 -19.63 -21.59 -62.64
CA ALA A 205 -18.74 -20.89 -63.58
C ALA A 205 -17.79 -19.90 -62.88
N LEU A 206 -18.28 -19.18 -61.87
CA LEU A 206 -17.49 -18.25 -61.05
C LEU A 206 -16.47 -19.03 -60.21
N SER A 207 -16.88 -20.13 -59.57
CA SER A 207 -15.95 -21.00 -58.83
C SER A 207 -14.88 -21.62 -59.73
N ALA A 208 -15.20 -21.91 -61.00
CA ALA A 208 -14.24 -22.43 -61.98
C ALA A 208 -13.22 -21.38 -62.41
N SER A 209 -13.62 -20.11 -62.50
CA SER A 209 -12.76 -18.99 -62.89
C SER A 209 -11.88 -18.43 -61.75
N LEU A 210 -12.14 -18.82 -60.49
CA LEU A 210 -11.25 -18.46 -59.38
C LEU A 210 -9.86 -19.08 -59.55
N THR A 211 -8.83 -18.26 -59.30
CA THR A 211 -7.44 -18.70 -59.17
C THR A 211 -7.30 -19.70 -58.02
N ARG A 212 -6.24 -20.51 -58.05
CA ARG A 212 -5.95 -21.49 -56.98
C ARG A 212 -5.90 -20.84 -55.59
N SER A 213 -5.25 -19.68 -55.49
CA SER A 213 -5.17 -18.90 -54.25
C SER A 213 -6.54 -18.40 -53.77
N GLY A 214 -7.43 -18.02 -54.70
CA GLY A 214 -8.81 -17.64 -54.35
C GLY A 214 -9.61 -18.82 -53.78
N LYS A 215 -9.45 -20.02 -54.36
CA LYS A 215 -10.09 -21.25 -53.86
C LYS A 215 -9.59 -21.62 -52.47
N GLU A 216 -8.28 -21.60 -52.27
CA GLU A 216 -7.66 -21.87 -50.95
C GLU A 216 -8.18 -20.86 -49.91
N SER A 217 -8.20 -19.56 -50.22
CA SER A 217 -8.71 -18.53 -49.32
C SER A 217 -10.17 -18.75 -48.93
N LEU A 218 -11.03 -19.08 -49.90
CA LEU A 218 -12.45 -19.35 -49.64
C LEU A 218 -12.65 -20.59 -48.76
N THR A 219 -11.88 -21.67 -49.00
CA THR A 219 -11.90 -22.85 -48.13
C THR A 219 -11.44 -22.54 -46.71
N THR A 220 -10.43 -21.69 -46.54
CA THR A 220 -9.98 -21.26 -45.20
C THR A 220 -11.05 -20.43 -44.49
N LEU A 221 -11.73 -19.51 -45.17
CA LEU A 221 -12.83 -18.74 -44.57
C LEU A 221 -14.02 -19.63 -44.21
N SER A 222 -14.36 -20.60 -45.06
CA SER A 222 -15.39 -21.59 -44.76
C SER A 222 -15.03 -22.42 -43.52
N HIS A 223 -13.78 -22.89 -43.45
CA HIS A 223 -13.29 -23.62 -42.29
C HIS A 223 -13.29 -22.74 -41.03
N LEU A 224 -12.86 -21.48 -41.12
CA LEU A 224 -12.89 -20.57 -39.98
C LEU A 224 -14.32 -20.29 -39.51
N SER A 225 -15.26 -20.07 -40.44
CA SER A 225 -16.68 -19.91 -40.14
C SER A 225 -17.26 -21.13 -39.42
N GLN A 226 -16.88 -22.34 -39.86
CA GLN A 226 -17.24 -23.59 -39.17
C GLN A 226 -16.62 -23.70 -37.78
N THR A 227 -15.32 -23.39 -37.63
CA THR A 227 -14.65 -23.48 -36.32
C THR A 227 -15.19 -22.50 -35.30
N LEU A 228 -15.54 -21.29 -35.73
CA LEU A 228 -16.19 -20.29 -34.88
C LEU A 228 -17.72 -20.54 -34.76
N SER A 229 -18.25 -21.55 -35.47
CA SER A 229 -19.66 -21.93 -35.49
C SER A 229 -20.62 -20.75 -35.76
N LEU A 230 -20.24 -19.84 -36.66
CA LEU A 230 -21.09 -18.71 -37.01
C LEU A 230 -22.23 -19.15 -37.95
N PRO A 231 -23.41 -18.51 -37.86
CA PRO A 231 -24.47 -18.69 -38.84
C PRO A 231 -24.00 -18.30 -40.26
N PRO A 232 -24.43 -19.03 -41.31
CA PRO A 232 -24.03 -18.74 -42.69
C PRO A 232 -24.52 -17.36 -43.20
N SER A 233 -25.50 -16.75 -42.53
CA SER A 233 -25.98 -15.39 -42.82
C SER A 233 -25.05 -14.28 -42.28
N GLN A 234 -24.10 -14.62 -41.40
CA GLN A 234 -23.14 -13.69 -40.79
C GLN A 234 -21.70 -13.95 -41.24
N ALA A 235 -21.52 -14.66 -42.35
CA ALA A 235 -20.22 -14.99 -42.94
C ALA A 235 -19.56 -13.79 -43.66
N ASP A 236 -19.61 -12.60 -43.05
CA ASP A 236 -18.82 -11.45 -43.48
C ASP A 236 -17.36 -11.67 -43.06
N PRO A 237 -16.38 -11.61 -43.97
CA PRO A 237 -14.96 -11.75 -43.63
C PRO A 237 -14.49 -10.80 -42.52
N LEU A 238 -15.04 -9.59 -42.44
CA LEU A 238 -14.67 -8.62 -41.40
C LEU A 238 -15.15 -9.07 -40.01
N HIS A 239 -16.34 -9.63 -39.92
CA HIS A 239 -16.89 -10.13 -38.66
C HIS A 239 -16.16 -11.38 -38.17
N LEU A 240 -15.75 -12.25 -39.09
CA LEU A 240 -14.93 -13.41 -38.78
C LEU A 240 -13.55 -12.99 -38.27
N ALA A 241 -12.91 -12.01 -38.93
CA ALA A 241 -11.62 -11.48 -38.51
C ALA A 241 -11.68 -10.80 -37.14
N SER A 242 -12.71 -9.99 -36.87
CA SER A 242 -12.89 -9.35 -35.56
C SER A 242 -13.14 -10.37 -34.45
N SER A 243 -13.91 -11.42 -34.72
CA SER A 243 -14.14 -12.51 -33.76
C SER A 243 -12.86 -13.32 -33.49
N LEU A 244 -12.07 -13.64 -34.52
CA LEU A 244 -10.76 -14.27 -34.35
C LEU A 244 -9.82 -13.39 -33.52
N LEU A 245 -9.76 -12.09 -33.84
CA LEU A 245 -8.92 -11.15 -33.10
C LEU A 245 -9.37 -11.06 -31.63
N SER A 246 -10.69 -10.99 -31.37
CA SER A 246 -11.25 -11.02 -30.02
C SER A 246 -10.87 -12.29 -29.26
N LEU A 247 -10.98 -13.45 -29.90
CA LEU A 247 -10.60 -14.72 -29.28
C LEU A 247 -9.09 -14.75 -28.99
N SER A 248 -8.27 -14.22 -29.90
CA SER A 248 -6.81 -14.16 -29.73
C SER A 248 -6.41 -13.21 -28.60
N THR A 249 -7.10 -12.08 -28.43
CA THR A 249 -6.85 -11.15 -27.33
C THR A 249 -7.30 -11.75 -26.00
N GLU A 250 -8.46 -12.41 -25.96
CA GLU A 250 -8.93 -13.16 -24.79
C GLU A 250 -7.96 -14.26 -24.38
N LEU A 251 -7.47 -15.05 -25.34
CA LEU A 251 -6.49 -16.10 -25.11
C LEU A 251 -5.20 -15.53 -24.52
N ASN A 252 -4.64 -14.47 -25.12
CA ASN A 252 -3.44 -13.81 -24.61
C ASN A 252 -3.65 -13.22 -23.21
N ASN A 253 -4.83 -12.65 -22.93
CA ASN A 253 -5.16 -12.12 -21.61
C ASN A 253 -5.23 -13.23 -20.56
N LEU A 254 -5.80 -14.38 -20.90
CA LEU A 254 -5.85 -15.55 -20.02
C LEU A 254 -4.46 -16.13 -19.76
N GLU A 255 -3.60 -16.22 -20.79
CA GLU A 255 -2.21 -16.66 -20.63
C GLU A 255 -1.41 -15.72 -19.71
N GLN A 256 -1.56 -14.40 -19.88
CA GLN A 256 -0.94 -13.42 -18.98
C GLN A 256 -1.48 -13.52 -17.55
N ALA A 257 -2.78 -13.74 -17.38
CA ALA A 257 -3.40 -13.95 -16.07
C ALA A 257 -2.88 -15.22 -15.41
N GLN A 258 -2.69 -16.29 -16.17
CA GLN A 258 -2.10 -17.54 -15.69
C GLN A 258 -0.67 -17.34 -15.19
N GLN A 259 0.18 -16.67 -15.97
CA GLN A 259 1.56 -16.35 -15.55
C GLN A 259 1.60 -15.54 -14.25
N ARG A 260 0.68 -14.58 -14.09
CA ARG A 260 0.54 -13.79 -12.86
C ARG A 260 0.11 -14.65 -11.67
N LEU A 261 -0.82 -15.57 -11.87
CA LEU A 261 -1.26 -16.52 -10.84
C LEU A 261 -0.12 -17.46 -10.43
N ASP A 262 0.70 -17.91 -11.37
CA ASP A 262 1.88 -18.75 -11.10
C ASP A 262 2.92 -17.98 -10.27
N LEU A 263 3.17 -16.72 -10.60
CA LEU A 263 4.05 -15.87 -9.79
C LEU A 263 3.48 -15.65 -8.38
N LEU A 264 2.19 -15.36 -8.25
CA LEU A 264 1.54 -15.17 -6.95
C LEU A 264 1.56 -16.43 -6.10
N SER A 265 1.26 -17.60 -6.70
CA SER A 265 1.29 -18.88 -6.00
C SER A 265 2.72 -19.21 -5.54
N SER A 266 3.74 -18.94 -6.36
CA SER A 266 5.15 -19.10 -5.99
C SER A 266 5.55 -18.15 -4.85
N HIS A 267 4.97 -16.96 -4.78
CA HIS A 267 5.23 -16.00 -3.72
C HIS A 267 4.54 -16.43 -2.42
N ILE A 268 3.28 -16.85 -2.48
CA ILE A 268 2.53 -17.35 -1.32
C ILE A 268 3.24 -18.56 -0.73
N THR A 269 3.63 -19.55 -1.56
CA THR A 269 4.36 -20.73 -1.09
C THR A 269 5.71 -20.40 -0.46
N ARG A 270 6.45 -19.42 -1.00
CA ARG A 270 7.69 -18.92 -0.39
C ARG A 270 7.44 -18.20 0.93
N ALA A 271 6.40 -17.37 1.00
CA ALA A 271 6.03 -16.63 2.20
C ALA A 271 5.55 -17.58 3.31
N THR A 272 4.73 -18.58 3.00
CA THR A 272 4.29 -19.59 3.97
C THR A 272 5.48 -20.40 4.48
N ALA A 273 6.36 -20.87 3.61
CA ALA A 273 7.57 -21.58 4.02
C ALA A 273 8.51 -20.71 4.90
N SER A 274 8.59 -19.41 4.61
CA SER A 274 9.36 -18.45 5.43
C SER A 274 8.74 -18.28 6.82
N ILE A 275 7.41 -18.10 6.89
CA ILE A 275 6.68 -17.99 8.16
C ILE A 275 6.81 -19.28 8.98
N GLU A 276 6.70 -20.44 8.35
CA GLU A 276 6.91 -21.72 9.03
C GLU A 276 8.31 -21.85 9.62
N LYS A 277 9.35 -21.48 8.86
CA LYS A 277 10.72 -21.44 9.38
C LYS A 277 10.86 -20.50 10.57
N LEU A 278 10.24 -19.32 10.50
CA LEU A 278 10.26 -18.35 11.60
C LEU A 278 9.51 -18.86 12.83
N LEU A 279 8.36 -19.52 12.66
CA LEU A 279 7.64 -20.15 13.76
C LEU A 279 8.44 -21.26 14.42
N ILE A 280 9.13 -22.09 13.64
CA ILE A 280 10.04 -23.12 14.17
C ILE A 280 11.18 -22.46 14.94
N HIS A 281 11.76 -21.38 14.41
CA HIS A 281 12.83 -20.64 15.09
C HIS A 281 12.34 -20.04 16.42
N LEU A 282 11.22 -19.32 16.42
CA LEU A 282 10.65 -18.73 17.63
C LEU A 282 10.23 -19.78 18.67
N ARG A 283 9.75 -20.95 18.23
CA ARG A 283 9.41 -22.06 19.14
C ARG A 283 10.66 -22.70 19.74
N ARG A 284 11.76 -22.78 18.98
CA ARG A 284 13.01 -23.40 19.42
C ARG A 284 13.87 -22.47 20.27
N ASP A 285 13.74 -21.17 20.08
CA ASP A 285 14.47 -20.17 20.86
C ASP A 285 13.95 -20.11 22.31
N PRO A 286 14.75 -20.53 23.30
CA PRO A 286 14.33 -20.53 24.70
C PRO A 286 14.06 -19.12 25.25
N GLY A 287 14.53 -18.06 24.56
CA GLY A 287 14.26 -16.67 24.93
C GLY A 287 12.82 -16.21 24.66
N TYR A 288 12.09 -16.89 23.77
CA TYR A 288 10.70 -16.57 23.41
C TYR A 288 9.66 -17.54 23.99
N SER A 289 10.11 -18.60 24.66
CA SER A 289 9.23 -19.48 25.45
C SER A 289 9.03 -18.86 26.84
N PRO A 290 7.81 -18.88 27.41
CA PRO A 290 7.62 -18.46 28.79
C PRO A 290 8.52 -19.33 29.69
N ALA A 291 9.41 -18.69 30.45
CA ALA A 291 10.32 -19.39 31.35
C ALA A 291 9.52 -20.39 32.20
N ALA A 292 9.91 -21.66 32.20
CA ALA A 292 9.13 -22.77 32.77
C ALA A 292 8.82 -22.61 34.29
N GLY A 293 9.46 -21.63 34.96
CA GLY A 293 9.23 -21.27 36.35
C GLY A 293 8.36 -20.03 36.60
N LEU A 294 8.08 -19.17 35.59
CA LEU A 294 7.41 -17.88 35.79
C LEU A 294 6.03 -18.02 36.45
N ALA A 295 5.29 -19.09 36.11
CA ALA A 295 4.00 -19.37 36.75
C ALA A 295 4.15 -19.71 38.24
N LYS A 296 5.20 -20.46 38.60
CA LYS A 296 5.50 -20.79 40.01
C LYS A 296 5.96 -19.55 40.78
N GLU A 297 6.84 -18.75 40.19
CA GLU A 297 7.31 -17.49 40.77
C GLU A 297 6.17 -16.48 40.95
N ASN A 298 5.28 -16.34 39.97
CA ASN A 298 4.09 -15.49 40.09
C ASN A 298 3.16 -15.95 41.23
N LEU A 299 2.96 -17.27 41.39
CA LEU A 299 2.18 -17.79 42.51
C LEU A 299 2.86 -17.53 43.86
N GLU A 300 4.19 -17.62 43.92
CA GLU A 300 4.94 -17.32 45.12
C GLU A 300 4.90 -15.83 45.47
N VAL A 301 5.07 -14.95 44.48
CA VAL A 301 4.92 -13.50 44.63
C VAL A 301 3.49 -13.15 45.06
N GLN A 302 2.47 -13.78 44.49
CA GLN A 302 1.08 -13.60 44.94
C GLN A 302 0.87 -14.04 46.38
N ARG A 303 1.48 -15.15 46.82
CA ARG A 303 1.43 -15.60 48.22
C ARG A 303 2.13 -14.58 49.13
N ARG A 304 3.31 -14.10 48.77
CA ARG A 304 4.06 -13.06 49.50
C ARG A 304 3.28 -11.75 49.59
N ILE A 305 2.63 -11.32 48.51
CA ILE A 305 1.77 -10.13 48.51
C ILE A 305 0.58 -10.34 49.45
N LYS A 306 -0.07 -11.52 49.43
CA LYS A 306 -1.17 -11.82 50.35
C LYS A 306 -0.73 -11.82 51.80
N THR A 307 0.44 -12.38 52.13
CA THR A 307 0.97 -12.33 53.51
C THR A 307 1.32 -10.92 53.93
N LEU A 308 1.97 -10.14 53.05
CA LEU A 308 2.32 -8.76 53.36
C LEU A 308 1.08 -7.87 53.52
N ALA A 309 0.10 -8.00 52.62
CA ALA A 309 -1.14 -7.23 52.68
C ALA A 309 -2.04 -7.64 53.83
N GLY A 310 -2.13 -8.94 54.12
CA GLY A 310 -3.03 -9.48 55.13
C GLY A 310 -2.49 -9.45 56.56
N GLN A 311 -1.17 -9.53 56.76
CA GLN A 311 -0.57 -9.65 58.10
C GLN A 311 0.38 -8.49 58.41
N THR A 312 1.35 -8.21 57.54
CA THR A 312 2.40 -7.25 57.91
C THR A 312 1.95 -5.81 57.81
N LEU A 313 1.19 -5.44 56.78
CA LEU A 313 0.64 -4.09 56.65
C LEU A 313 -0.33 -3.71 57.79
N PRO A 314 -1.29 -4.56 58.20
CA PRO A 314 -2.13 -4.24 59.35
C PRO A 314 -1.32 -4.20 60.66
N GLN A 315 -0.36 -5.10 60.88
CA GLN A 315 0.52 -5.05 62.04
C GLN A 315 1.39 -3.78 62.08
N LEU A 316 1.90 -3.33 60.94
CA LEU A 316 2.64 -2.07 60.84
C LEU A 316 1.72 -0.87 61.07
N ARG A 317 0.49 -0.90 60.54
CA ARG A 317 -0.52 0.13 60.81
C ARG A 317 -0.90 0.18 62.28
N GLU A 318 -1.05 -0.97 62.93
CA GLU A 318 -1.33 -1.06 64.37
C GLU A 318 -0.13 -0.55 65.19
N ARG A 319 1.11 -0.90 64.83
CA ARG A 319 2.30 -0.32 65.49
C ARG A 319 2.40 1.18 65.29
N VAL A 320 2.09 1.69 64.10
CA VAL A 320 2.06 3.14 63.83
C VAL A 320 0.91 3.79 64.60
N ALA A 321 -0.26 3.16 64.69
CA ALA A 321 -1.37 3.64 65.50
C ALA A 321 -1.02 3.65 67.00
N ASN A 322 -0.32 2.62 67.48
CA ASN A 322 0.16 2.52 68.87
C ASN A 322 1.28 3.50 69.17
N LEU A 323 2.16 3.79 68.22
CA LEU A 323 3.18 4.83 68.34
C LEU A 323 2.55 6.22 68.26
N ALA A 324 1.59 6.44 67.36
CA ALA A 324 0.83 7.69 67.28
C ALA A 324 0.00 7.91 68.54
N SER A 325 -0.58 6.86 69.12
CA SER A 325 -1.28 6.91 70.41
C SER A 325 -0.33 6.97 71.60
N ALA A 326 0.94 6.54 71.48
CA ALA A 326 1.95 6.78 72.52
C ALA A 326 2.47 8.22 72.46
N VAL A 327 2.59 8.80 71.25
CA VAL A 327 2.93 10.22 71.04
C VAL A 327 1.75 11.13 71.44
N ALA A 328 0.50 10.74 71.15
CA ALA A 328 -0.70 11.47 71.59
C ALA A 328 -1.13 11.14 73.03
N GLY A 329 -0.82 9.94 73.53
CA GLY A 329 -1.05 9.51 74.92
C GLY A 329 0.01 10.04 75.88
N SER A 330 1.19 10.39 75.37
CA SER A 330 2.16 11.25 76.05
C SER A 330 1.64 12.69 76.25
N ASP A 331 0.50 13.06 75.63
CA ASP A 331 -0.13 14.39 75.75
C ASP A 331 -1.37 14.39 76.67
N SER A 332 -1.66 13.28 77.37
CA SER A 332 -2.86 13.16 78.24
C SER A 332 -2.60 12.43 79.55
N GLY A 333 -1.53 12.80 80.25
CA GLY A 333 -1.21 12.25 81.57
C GLY A 333 -0.21 13.08 82.36
N ALA A 334 -0.63 14.26 82.82
CA ALA A 334 -0.12 15.01 83.98
C ALA A 334 1.41 15.03 84.21
N GLY A 335 2.07 16.10 83.79
CA GLY A 335 3.42 16.46 84.24
C GLY A 335 4.09 17.43 83.26
N GLU A 336 4.49 18.58 83.76
CA GLU A 336 5.04 19.74 83.05
C GLU A 336 6.26 19.42 82.15
N GLU A 337 6.39 20.21 81.08
CA GLU A 337 7.58 20.45 80.23
C GLU A 337 8.10 19.31 79.30
N GLY A 338 7.67 19.35 78.03
CA GLY A 338 8.43 18.77 76.89
C GLY A 338 7.56 18.07 75.84
N GLY A 339 7.40 18.56 74.61
CA GLY A 339 7.93 19.75 74.00
C GLY A 339 6.97 20.24 72.92
N MET A 340 6.52 21.48 73.08
CA MET A 340 6.23 22.29 71.92
C MET A 340 7.46 22.21 71.02
N VAL A 341 7.28 21.98 69.72
CA VAL A 341 8.37 22.14 68.75
C VAL A 341 8.97 23.51 69.03
N THR A 342 10.13 23.53 69.68
CA THR A 342 10.74 24.78 70.14
C THR A 342 11.09 25.54 68.88
N VAL A 343 10.91 26.86 68.90
CA VAL A 343 11.27 27.72 67.77
C VAL A 343 12.74 27.48 67.35
N GLU A 344 13.59 27.12 68.31
CA GLU A 344 14.98 26.71 68.08
C GLU A 344 15.15 25.37 67.35
N GLN A 345 14.22 24.43 67.49
CA GLN A 345 14.20 23.20 66.70
C GLN A 345 13.81 23.50 65.26
N VAL A 346 12.77 24.32 65.04
CA VAL A 346 12.38 24.77 63.69
C VAL A 346 13.51 25.55 63.02
N ARG A 347 14.19 26.41 63.78
CA ARG A 347 15.32 27.20 63.29
C ARG A 347 16.49 26.30 62.85
N ARG A 348 16.86 25.29 63.64
CA ARG A 348 17.91 24.32 63.26
C ARG A 348 17.54 23.52 62.03
N GLU A 349 16.29 23.07 61.92
CA GLU A 349 15.80 22.36 60.74
C GLU A 349 15.75 23.28 59.50
N GLN A 350 15.42 24.56 59.67
CA GLN A 350 15.47 25.55 58.61
C GLN A 350 16.90 25.80 58.12
N GLU A 351 17.88 25.92 59.03
CA GLU A 351 19.29 26.07 58.68
C GLU A 351 19.81 24.84 57.91
N ALA A 352 19.52 23.63 58.40
CA ALA A 352 19.87 22.39 57.71
C ALA A 352 19.22 22.27 56.33
N TYR A 353 17.97 22.71 56.18
CA TYR A 353 17.29 22.74 54.90
C TYR A 353 17.94 23.72 53.91
N LEU A 354 18.32 24.92 54.39
CA LEU A 354 19.01 25.91 53.56
C LEU A 354 20.39 25.42 53.11
N GLU A 355 21.12 24.71 53.96
CA GLU A 355 22.37 24.05 53.58
C GLU A 355 22.15 22.98 52.51
N LEU A 356 21.12 22.14 52.67
CA LEU A 356 20.76 21.13 51.67
C LEU A 356 20.38 21.77 50.32
N LEU A 357 19.70 22.91 50.37
CA LEU A 357 19.31 23.68 49.18
C LEU A 357 20.55 24.25 48.47
N ARG A 358 21.51 24.82 49.21
CA ARG A 358 22.81 25.25 48.66
C ARG A 358 23.55 24.07 48.02
N ARG A 359 23.61 22.93 48.69
CA ARG A 359 24.27 21.73 48.13
C ARG A 359 23.59 21.23 46.87
N LYS A 360 22.26 21.22 46.83
CA LYS A 360 21.49 20.90 45.62
C LYS A 360 21.82 21.87 44.49
N GLN A 361 21.88 23.17 44.76
CA GLN A 361 22.21 24.16 43.74
C GLN A 361 23.63 23.93 43.18
N GLU A 362 24.61 23.67 44.05
CA GLU A 362 25.97 23.35 43.63
C GLU A 362 26.01 22.08 42.76
N LEU A 363 25.34 21.00 43.17
CA LEU A 363 25.22 19.79 42.34
C LEU A 363 24.48 20.05 41.03
N ASN A 364 23.50 20.94 41.01
CA ASN A 364 22.75 21.25 39.79
C ASN A 364 23.63 22.05 38.81
N VAL A 365 24.47 22.97 39.30
CA VAL A 365 25.49 23.64 38.47
C VAL A 365 26.49 22.61 37.93
N GLN A 366 26.94 21.66 38.74
CA GLN A 366 27.81 20.57 38.30
C GLN A 366 27.12 19.69 37.24
N LEU A 367 25.86 19.30 37.45
CA LEU A 367 25.07 18.53 36.49
C LEU A 367 24.77 19.30 35.20
N GLN A 368 24.61 20.62 35.28
CA GLN A 368 24.40 21.47 34.11
C GLN A 368 25.59 21.43 33.15
N ALA A 369 26.83 21.28 33.66
CA ALA A 369 28.01 21.07 32.83
C ALA A 369 27.99 19.72 32.07
N PHE A 370 27.19 18.76 32.55
CA PHE A 370 27.00 17.45 31.92
C PHE A 370 25.66 17.33 31.17
N GLN A 371 24.85 18.39 31.12
CA GLN A 371 23.60 18.38 30.36
C GLN A 371 23.92 18.28 28.87
N GLY A 372 23.57 17.13 28.27
CA GLY A 372 23.82 16.83 26.86
C GLY A 372 24.75 15.64 26.64
N LEU A 373 25.43 15.15 27.67
CA LEU A 373 26.14 13.87 27.58
C LEU A 373 25.13 12.73 27.81
N PRO A 374 25.10 11.70 26.93
CA PRO A 374 24.36 10.48 27.21
C PRO A 374 24.79 9.89 28.57
N PRO A 375 23.85 9.40 29.39
CA PRO A 375 24.16 8.84 30.72
C PRO A 375 25.06 7.61 30.64
N ASP A 376 25.11 6.93 29.48
CA ASP A 376 25.91 5.76 29.22
C ASP A 376 27.14 6.09 28.36
N THR A 377 28.33 5.97 28.94
CA THR A 377 29.63 6.22 28.27
C THR A 377 29.83 5.35 27.04
N GLU A 378 29.31 4.11 27.08
CA GLU A 378 29.39 3.15 25.97
C GLU A 378 28.48 3.53 24.80
N GLN A 379 27.33 4.15 25.07
CA GLN A 379 26.45 4.63 24.01
C GLN A 379 27.06 5.84 23.29
N ALA A 380 27.62 6.79 24.05
CA ALA A 380 28.32 7.94 23.47
C ALA A 380 29.51 7.52 22.60
N ARG A 381 30.25 6.48 23.00
CA ARG A 381 31.34 5.90 22.19
C ARG A 381 30.85 5.29 20.89
N ARG A 382 29.71 4.57 20.90
CA ARG A 382 29.12 4.00 19.69
C ARG A 382 28.65 5.08 18.72
N GLU A 383 28.02 6.13 19.22
CA GLU A 383 27.59 7.26 18.38
C GLU A 383 28.80 8.00 17.77
N LEU A 384 29.87 8.19 18.54
CA LEU A 384 31.12 8.77 18.03
C LEU A 384 31.78 7.90 16.96
N GLU A 385 31.83 6.59 17.15
CA GLU A 385 32.40 5.67 16.16
C GLU A 385 31.55 5.65 14.88
N GLY A 386 30.21 5.66 15.02
CA GLY A 386 29.30 5.81 13.87
C GLY A 386 29.53 7.10 13.08
N LEU A 387 29.67 8.25 13.76
CA LEU A 387 29.97 9.52 13.09
C LEU A 387 31.37 9.53 12.44
N ARG A 388 32.35 8.85 13.02
CA ARG A 388 33.69 8.69 12.42
C ARG A 388 33.66 7.83 11.17
N GLU A 389 32.86 6.77 11.17
CA GLU A 389 32.64 5.93 9.99
C GLU A 389 31.94 6.72 8.88
N GLU A 390 30.93 7.52 9.22
CA GLU A 390 30.26 8.42 8.27
C GLU A 390 31.25 9.42 7.66
N LEU A 391 32.09 10.07 8.47
CA LEU A 391 33.13 10.97 7.96
C LEU A 391 34.14 10.27 7.05
N ARG A 392 34.58 9.05 7.40
CA ARG A 392 35.47 8.25 6.54
C ARG A 392 34.79 7.94 5.21
N SER A 393 33.52 7.57 5.22
CA SER A 393 32.76 7.27 4.00
C SER A 393 32.60 8.49 3.09
N LEU A 394 32.31 9.66 3.66
CA LEU A 394 32.20 10.92 2.91
C LEU A 394 33.55 11.35 2.34
N THR A 395 34.64 11.12 3.09
CA THR A 395 36.00 11.39 2.62
C THR A 395 36.37 10.47 1.46
N SER A 396 36.10 9.16 1.56
CA SER A 396 36.30 8.20 0.46
C SER A 396 35.51 8.61 -0.78
N ARG A 397 34.23 8.97 -0.62
CA ARG A 397 33.38 9.41 -1.74
C ARG A 397 33.91 10.69 -2.39
N ARG A 398 34.42 11.63 -1.59
CA ARG A 398 35.04 12.86 -2.10
C ARG A 398 36.31 12.52 -2.89
N ASP A 399 37.13 11.63 -2.37
CA ASP A 399 38.40 11.26 -2.97
C ASP A 399 38.17 10.47 -4.27
N GLU A 400 37.21 9.54 -4.33
CA GLU A 400 36.76 8.86 -5.56
C GLU A 400 36.24 9.86 -6.61
N ALA A 401 35.42 10.82 -6.19
CA ALA A 401 34.93 11.87 -7.10
C ALA A 401 36.07 12.77 -7.61
N PHE A 402 37.07 13.01 -6.76
CA PHE A 402 38.26 13.78 -7.13
C PHE A 402 39.17 13.00 -8.08
N GLU A 403 39.41 11.71 -7.84
CA GLU A 403 40.16 10.83 -8.73
C GLU A 403 39.48 10.73 -10.10
N GLY A 404 38.16 10.56 -10.15
CA GLY A 404 37.41 10.57 -11.43
C GLY A 404 37.53 11.88 -12.21
N LEU A 405 37.63 13.02 -11.51
CA LEU A 405 37.89 14.34 -12.12
C LEU A 405 39.35 14.47 -12.62
N VAL A 406 40.31 13.93 -11.88
CA VAL A 406 41.73 13.98 -12.21
C VAL A 406 42.08 13.03 -13.36
N GLU A 407 41.56 11.81 -13.37
CA GLU A 407 41.76 10.83 -14.44
C GLU A 407 41.00 11.22 -15.73
N GLY A 408 39.80 11.77 -15.61
CA GLY A 408 39.04 12.33 -16.74
C GLY A 408 39.68 13.57 -17.36
N GLY A 409 40.44 14.34 -16.59
CA GLY A 409 41.22 15.50 -17.07
C GLY A 409 42.60 15.16 -17.64
N LEU A 410 43.10 13.94 -17.42
CA LEU A 410 44.43 13.51 -17.82
C LEU A 410 44.45 12.48 -18.97
N SER A 411 43.30 12.16 -19.57
CA SER A 411 43.28 11.41 -20.83
C SER A 411 43.50 12.39 -21.99
N PRO A 412 44.68 12.37 -22.66
CA PRO A 412 44.85 13.15 -23.88
C PRO A 412 44.02 12.48 -24.97
N GLU A 413 42.82 12.99 -25.19
CA GLU A 413 42.01 12.61 -26.34
C GLU A 413 42.77 13.01 -27.60
N LYS A 414 43.40 11.98 -28.19
CA LYS A 414 43.75 11.85 -29.59
C LYS A 414 42.68 12.52 -30.46
N ARG A 415 42.93 13.77 -30.87
CA ARG A 415 42.40 14.29 -32.12
C ARG A 415 43.42 13.97 -33.20
N ASP A 416 43.24 12.82 -33.84
CA ASP A 416 43.86 12.53 -35.12
C ASP A 416 42.84 11.86 -36.05
N ARG A 417 42.58 12.59 -37.15
CA ARG A 417 42.01 12.20 -38.45
C ARG A 417 40.50 12.18 -38.63
#